data_AF-A0A1C5AB03-F1
#
_entry.id   AF-A0A1C5AB03-F1
#
_cell.length_a   1.000
_cell.length_b   1.000
_cell.length_c   1.000
_cell.angle_alpha   90.00
_cell.angle_beta   90.00
_cell.angle_gamma   90.00
#
_symmetry.space_group_name_H-M   'P 1'
#
loop_
_entity.id
_entity.type
_entity.pdbx_description
1 polymer ?
#
loop_
_entity_poly.entity_id
_entity_poly.type
_entity_poly.pdbx_seq_one_letter_code
_entity_poly.pdbx_strand_id
1 'polypeptide(L)'
;MSSAPNNLKAVRTLLLNAFEPYGLSPLSVGIVGDEDHDGGYHCGSDRTVRNDYSVVESPRDRAGLTRDAAAVDIGMFSYGAHNLRTFSLWLVGECAKGAPDTLDIREVIYSPDGKTVKRWDRLKRRSSGDRSHLTHTHISFFRDAIRAGRDLTPLFRRYVATVGRLEAALFCAFGDKGEHVKYLQYRLHNLGFDVGTVDGSYGAKTASALAAAVRAHNGRATDGKRFGAAEAIYLDVLWSRRYGQGAQGPAGPQGPEGPAGPQGPKGDPGPPGGLTLADVLGELSARLAG
;
A
#
# COMPACT_ATOMS: atom_id res chain seq x y z
N MET A 1 3.09 21.51 17.85
CA MET A 1 2.78 21.39 16.42
C MET A 1 2.28 19.98 16.18
N SER A 2 1.10 19.88 15.55
CA SER A 2 0.51 18.63 15.08
C SER A 2 1.51 17.82 14.26
N SER A 3 1.43 16.49 14.35
CA SER A 3 2.30 15.56 13.62
C SER A 3 1.53 14.75 12.57
N ALA A 4 2.24 14.38 11.49
CA ALA A 4 1.75 13.40 10.52
C ALA A 4 2.08 11.98 11.02
N PRO A 5 1.07 11.14 11.34
CA PRO A 5 1.31 9.80 11.84
C PRO A 5 1.79 8.85 10.74
N ASN A 6 2.48 7.78 11.12
CA ASN A 6 3.10 6.86 10.16
C ASN A 6 2.10 6.14 9.26
N ASN A 7 0.92 5.79 9.76
CA ASN A 7 -0.13 5.15 8.96
C ASN A 7 -0.70 6.07 7.87
N LEU A 8 -0.86 7.37 8.12
CA LEU A 8 -1.24 8.32 7.05
C LEU A 8 -0.07 8.62 6.09
N LYS A 9 1.17 8.61 6.57
CA LYS A 9 2.36 8.68 5.69
C LYS A 9 2.45 7.47 4.75
N ALA A 10 2.02 6.29 5.20
CA ALA A 10 1.94 5.09 4.35
C ALA A 10 0.89 5.26 3.25
N VAL A 11 -0.31 5.77 3.58
CA VAL A 11 -1.34 6.13 2.58
C VAL A 11 -0.81 7.14 1.56
N ARG A 12 -0.17 8.22 2.03
CA ARG A 12 0.44 9.23 1.18
C ARG A 12 1.48 8.65 0.23
N THR A 13 2.37 7.80 0.75
CA THR A 13 3.43 7.16 -0.05
C THR A 13 2.84 6.26 -1.14
N LEU A 14 1.83 5.44 -0.78
CA LEU A 14 1.15 4.57 -1.74
C LEU A 14 0.50 5.37 -2.87
N LEU A 15 -0.23 6.43 -2.54
CA LEU A 15 -0.91 7.26 -3.52
C LEU A 15 0.05 7.99 -4.45
N LEU A 16 1.16 8.52 -3.94
CA LEU A 16 2.17 9.19 -4.76
C LEU A 16 2.90 8.20 -5.67
N ASN A 17 3.31 7.03 -5.15
CA ASN A 17 3.91 5.98 -5.97
C ASN A 17 3.01 5.55 -7.14
N ALA A 18 1.69 5.53 -6.91
CA ALA A 18 0.74 5.36 -7.98
C ALA A 18 0.69 6.65 -8.83
N PHE A 19 0.07 7.72 -8.36
CA PHE A 19 -0.48 8.75 -9.23
C PHE A 19 0.40 9.99 -9.43
N GLU A 20 1.60 10.09 -8.85
CA GLU A 20 2.51 11.24 -9.05
C GLU A 20 2.89 11.43 -10.54
N PRO A 21 3.28 10.38 -11.30
CA PRO A 21 3.51 10.51 -12.75
C PRO A 21 2.26 10.94 -13.56
N TYR A 22 1.10 10.97 -12.91
CA TYR A 22 -0.20 11.27 -13.48
C TYR A 22 -0.81 12.54 -12.89
N GLY A 23 0.04 13.41 -12.32
CA GLY A 23 -0.31 14.76 -11.88
C GLY A 23 -0.66 14.88 -10.39
N LEU A 24 -0.63 13.80 -9.59
CA LEU A 24 -0.82 13.91 -8.15
C LEU A 24 0.41 14.56 -7.50
N SER A 25 0.30 15.84 -7.16
CA SER A 25 1.39 16.57 -6.51
C SER A 25 1.63 16.09 -5.07
N PRO A 26 2.89 15.90 -4.63
CA PRO A 26 3.22 15.66 -3.23
C PRO A 26 2.69 16.73 -2.27
N LEU A 27 2.51 17.98 -2.73
CA LEU A 27 1.96 19.08 -1.95
C LEU A 27 0.44 18.99 -1.79
N SER A 28 -0.25 18.29 -2.69
CA SER A 28 -1.70 18.09 -2.64
C SER A 28 -2.10 16.77 -1.99
N VAL A 29 -1.15 16.05 -1.39
CA VAL A 29 -1.40 14.93 -0.48
C VAL A 29 -1.03 15.34 0.95
N GLY A 30 -1.84 16.23 1.52
CA GLY A 30 -1.60 16.89 2.80
C GLY A 30 -2.16 16.09 3.99
N ILE A 31 -1.49 16.12 5.14
CA ILE A 31 -1.92 15.41 6.36
C ILE A 31 -2.11 16.37 7.54
N VAL A 32 -1.14 17.27 7.74
CA VAL A 32 -1.19 18.28 8.81
C VAL A 32 -1.65 19.59 8.19
N GLY A 33 -2.62 20.24 8.81
CA GLY A 33 -3.09 21.56 8.38
C GLY A 33 -1.99 22.60 8.53
N ASP A 34 -2.00 23.62 7.66
CA ASP A 34 -1.15 24.82 7.81
C ASP A 34 -1.41 25.53 9.15
N GLU A 35 -0.66 26.58 9.47
CA GLU A 35 -0.78 27.29 10.75
C GLU A 35 -2.14 27.95 10.98
N ASP A 36 -2.91 28.21 9.92
CA ASP A 36 -4.22 28.86 9.98
C ASP A 36 -5.38 27.88 10.28
N HIS A 37 -5.13 26.57 10.26
CA HIS A 37 -6.12 25.55 10.64
C HIS A 37 -6.46 25.56 12.14
N ASP A 38 -7.60 26.13 12.53
CA ASP A 38 -8.10 26.06 13.91
C ASP A 38 -9.08 24.90 14.11
N GLY A 39 -8.52 23.72 14.37
CA GLY A 39 -9.27 22.52 14.72
C GLY A 39 -9.53 21.56 13.56
N GLY A 40 -10.44 20.61 13.78
CA GLY A 40 -10.76 19.55 12.82
C GLY A 40 -9.71 18.43 12.75
N TYR A 41 -9.88 17.52 11.78
CA TYR A 41 -9.06 16.30 11.69
C TYR A 41 -7.64 16.54 11.19
N HIS A 42 -7.33 17.68 10.58
CA HIS A 42 -5.94 18.08 10.28
C HIS A 42 -5.15 18.54 11.52
N CYS A 43 -5.84 18.74 12.65
CA CYS A 43 -5.25 19.18 13.91
C CYS A 43 -5.12 18.04 14.91
N GLY A 44 -3.95 18.00 15.57
CA GLY A 44 -3.73 17.23 16.79
C GLY A 44 -4.23 17.96 18.03
N SER A 45 -4.05 17.33 19.19
CA SER A 45 -4.50 17.81 20.50
C SER A 45 -3.99 19.19 20.88
N ASP A 46 -2.89 19.65 20.27
CA ASP A 46 -2.32 20.98 20.49
C ASP A 46 -3.05 22.10 19.73
N ARG A 47 -3.90 21.75 18.76
CA ARG A 47 -4.62 22.71 17.90
C ARG A 47 -6.13 22.48 17.82
N THR A 48 -6.63 21.33 18.26
CA THR A 48 -8.08 21.14 18.44
C THR A 48 -8.62 22.09 19.50
N VAL A 49 -9.76 22.70 19.22
CA VAL A 49 -10.39 23.70 20.10
C VAL A 49 -11.39 23.07 21.10
N ARG A 50 -11.88 23.86 22.06
CA ARG A 50 -12.95 23.42 22.96
C ARG A 50 -14.20 23.06 22.13
N ASN A 51 -14.78 21.89 22.40
CA ASN A 51 -15.94 21.34 21.67
C ASN A 51 -15.70 21.10 20.18
N ASP A 52 -14.44 20.94 19.76
CA ASP A 52 -14.10 20.58 18.38
C ASP A 52 -14.86 19.31 17.95
N TYR A 53 -15.57 19.42 16.83
CA TYR A 53 -16.42 18.34 16.33
C TYR A 53 -15.60 17.08 16.02
N SER A 54 -14.34 17.25 15.62
CA SER A 54 -13.41 16.15 15.35
C SER A 54 -12.95 15.42 16.61
N VAL A 55 -13.43 15.83 17.79
CA VAL A 55 -13.12 15.22 19.09
C VAL A 55 -14.42 14.80 19.79
N VAL A 56 -15.42 15.66 19.85
CA VAL A 56 -16.58 15.46 20.75
C VAL A 56 -17.74 14.69 20.14
N GLU A 57 -17.82 14.57 18.81
CA GLU A 57 -18.97 13.94 18.16
C GLU A 57 -18.95 12.41 18.22
N SER A 58 -17.82 11.81 18.62
CA SER A 58 -17.57 10.37 18.61
C SER A 58 -16.72 9.94 19.81
N PRO A 59 -17.11 8.86 20.52
CA PRO A 59 -16.23 8.27 21.53
C PRO A 59 -14.89 7.79 20.98
N ARG A 60 -14.85 7.31 19.72
CA ARG A 60 -13.62 6.88 19.04
C ARG A 60 -12.63 8.03 18.86
N ASP A 61 -13.14 9.21 18.52
CA ASP A 61 -12.32 10.39 18.31
C ASP A 61 -11.82 10.96 19.64
N ARG A 62 -12.69 11.06 20.64
CA ARG A 62 -12.32 11.51 21.99
C ARG A 62 -11.27 10.60 22.64
N ALA A 63 -11.44 9.28 22.56
CA ALA A 63 -10.50 8.32 23.15
C ALA A 63 -9.18 8.23 22.39
N GLY A 64 -9.20 8.56 21.09
CA GLY A 64 -8.05 8.50 20.21
C GLY A 64 -7.23 9.79 20.11
N LEU A 65 -7.61 10.87 20.80
CA LEU A 65 -6.95 12.16 20.63
C LEU A 65 -5.48 12.12 21.08
N THR A 66 -4.59 12.48 20.15
CA THR A 66 -3.14 12.63 20.33
C THR A 66 -2.69 13.90 19.60
N ARG A 67 -1.37 14.17 19.56
CA ARG A 67 -0.80 15.25 18.72
C ARG A 67 -0.86 14.95 17.21
N ASP A 68 -1.28 13.75 16.81
CA ASP A 68 -1.35 13.41 15.40
C ASP A 68 -2.60 13.98 14.74
N ALA A 69 -2.42 14.45 13.51
CA ALA A 69 -3.52 14.67 12.59
C ALA A 69 -4.16 13.32 12.20
N ALA A 70 -5.44 13.37 11.88
CA ALA A 70 -6.30 12.25 11.56
C ALA A 70 -7.03 12.44 10.21
N ALA A 71 -6.49 13.27 9.33
CA ALA A 71 -7.01 13.47 7.98
C ALA A 71 -5.91 13.43 6.93
N VAL A 72 -6.32 13.13 5.70
CA VAL A 72 -5.50 13.28 4.49
C VAL A 72 -6.32 13.95 3.39
N ASP A 73 -5.73 14.94 2.75
CA ASP A 73 -6.25 15.52 1.51
C ASP A 73 -5.63 14.81 0.32
N ILE A 74 -6.39 14.66 -0.76
CA ILE A 74 -5.92 14.12 -2.02
C ILE A 74 -6.31 15.07 -3.14
N GLY A 75 -5.31 15.64 -3.81
CA GLY A 75 -5.51 16.57 -4.91
C GLY A 75 -5.76 15.91 -6.26
N MET A 76 -5.74 16.75 -7.29
CA MET A 76 -5.99 16.35 -8.67
C MET A 76 -4.96 15.35 -9.19
N PHE A 77 -5.43 14.39 -9.98
CA PHE A 77 -4.64 13.51 -10.83
C PHE A 77 -5.50 13.04 -12.02
N SER A 78 -4.86 12.53 -13.07
CA SER A 78 -5.55 11.98 -14.25
C SER A 78 -4.80 10.80 -14.86
N TYR A 79 -5.41 9.62 -14.84
CA TYR A 79 -4.91 8.37 -15.39
C TYR A 79 -6.01 7.63 -16.17
N GLY A 80 -5.96 7.70 -17.50
CA GLY A 80 -7.02 7.13 -18.35
C GLY A 80 -8.39 7.72 -18.00
N ALA A 81 -9.37 6.88 -17.70
CA ALA A 81 -10.70 7.28 -17.23
C ALA A 81 -10.75 7.63 -15.73
N HIS A 82 -9.65 7.46 -14.99
CA HIS A 82 -9.57 7.64 -13.55
C HIS A 82 -8.96 8.98 -13.18
N ASN A 83 -9.59 9.72 -12.30
CA ASN A 83 -9.14 11.02 -11.82
C ASN A 83 -9.64 11.23 -10.38
N LEU A 84 -9.36 12.39 -9.80
CA LEU A 84 -9.81 12.71 -8.44
C LEU A 84 -11.31 12.46 -8.25
N ARG A 85 -12.16 12.83 -9.22
CA ARG A 85 -13.63 12.72 -9.10
C ARG A 85 -14.10 11.28 -9.11
N THR A 86 -13.60 10.48 -10.04
CA THR A 86 -13.97 9.08 -10.13
C THR A 86 -13.43 8.30 -8.93
N PHE A 87 -12.26 8.67 -8.41
CA PHE A 87 -11.79 8.20 -7.10
C PHE A 87 -12.74 8.58 -5.96
N SER A 88 -13.13 9.86 -5.82
CA SER A 88 -14.03 10.29 -4.73
C SER A 88 -15.36 9.54 -4.77
N LEU A 89 -15.94 9.37 -5.96
CA LEU A 89 -17.20 8.65 -6.15
C LEU A 89 -17.08 7.18 -5.79
N TRP A 90 -15.99 6.52 -6.22
CA TRP A 90 -15.70 5.14 -5.87
C TRP A 90 -15.53 4.99 -4.34
N LEU A 91 -14.70 5.83 -3.73
CA LEU A 91 -14.42 5.85 -2.30
C LEU A 91 -15.71 5.98 -1.48
N VAL A 92 -16.55 6.97 -1.81
CA VAL A 92 -17.82 7.19 -1.10
C VAL A 92 -18.79 6.03 -1.32
N GLY A 93 -18.77 5.41 -2.51
CA GLY A 93 -19.52 4.19 -2.79
C GLY A 93 -19.11 3.03 -1.87
N GLU A 94 -17.82 2.79 -1.69
CA GLU A 94 -17.31 1.75 -0.79
C GLU A 94 -17.63 2.05 0.68
N CYS A 95 -17.48 3.31 1.09
CA CYS A 95 -17.86 3.78 2.41
C CYS A 95 -19.37 3.55 2.69
N ALA A 96 -20.24 3.84 1.72
CA ALA A 96 -21.68 3.64 1.82
C ALA A 96 -22.07 2.16 1.89
N LYS A 97 -21.35 1.27 1.22
CA LYS A 97 -21.52 -0.19 1.33
C LYS A 97 -21.04 -0.75 2.67
N GLY A 98 -20.20 0.00 3.40
CA GLY A 98 -19.59 -0.46 4.63
C GLY A 98 -18.50 -1.51 4.40
N ALA A 99 -17.77 -1.40 3.28
CA ALA A 99 -16.68 -2.32 2.98
C ALA A 99 -15.68 -2.40 4.16
N PRO A 100 -15.13 -3.59 4.49
CA PRO A 100 -14.33 -3.78 5.71
C PRO A 100 -13.15 -2.80 5.86
N ASP A 101 -12.52 -2.44 4.74
CA ASP A 101 -11.39 -1.51 4.67
C ASP A 101 -11.78 -0.02 4.77
N THR A 102 -13.06 0.29 4.95
CA THR A 102 -13.58 1.67 5.13
C THR A 102 -14.00 1.97 6.58
N LEU A 103 -13.96 0.98 7.48
CA LEU A 103 -14.55 1.09 8.82
C LEU A 103 -13.87 2.13 9.72
N ASP A 104 -12.62 2.49 9.40
CA ASP A 104 -11.87 3.53 10.11
C ASP A 104 -12.03 4.93 9.50
N ILE A 105 -12.74 5.07 8.37
CA ILE A 105 -13.06 6.37 7.78
C ILE A 105 -14.26 6.98 8.54
N ARG A 106 -14.04 8.18 9.06
CA ARG A 106 -15.02 9.01 9.77
C ARG A 106 -15.87 9.78 8.77
N GLU A 107 -15.24 10.47 7.83
CA GLU A 107 -15.92 11.29 6.83
C GLU A 107 -15.08 11.50 5.57
N VAL A 108 -15.78 11.82 4.48
CA VAL A 108 -15.20 12.20 3.21
C VAL A 108 -15.90 13.46 2.72
N ILE A 109 -15.15 14.55 2.49
CA ILE A 109 -15.65 15.78 1.88
C ILE A 109 -15.05 15.85 0.48
N TYR A 110 -15.90 15.95 -0.53
CA TYR A 110 -15.49 15.78 -1.90
C TYR A 110 -16.36 16.55 -2.87
N SER A 111 -15.86 16.73 -4.08
CA SER A 111 -16.64 17.23 -5.20
C SER A 111 -16.85 16.13 -6.25
N PRO A 112 -18.09 15.75 -6.58
CA PRO A 112 -18.35 14.73 -7.61
C PRO A 112 -18.15 15.25 -9.04
N ASP A 113 -18.30 16.56 -9.24
CA ASP A 113 -18.39 17.21 -10.56
C ASP A 113 -17.48 18.44 -10.70
N GLY A 114 -16.72 18.81 -9.66
CA GLY A 114 -15.92 20.02 -9.61
C GLY A 114 -16.71 21.31 -9.40
N LYS A 115 -18.02 21.22 -9.16
CA LYS A 115 -18.94 22.37 -9.01
C LYS A 115 -19.67 22.36 -7.67
N THR A 116 -20.00 21.17 -7.18
CA THR A 116 -20.71 20.94 -5.93
C THR A 116 -19.79 20.28 -4.91
N VAL A 117 -19.99 20.56 -3.62
CA VAL A 117 -19.30 19.89 -2.52
C VAL A 117 -20.30 19.05 -1.75
N LYS A 118 -19.93 17.82 -1.45
CA LYS A 118 -20.72 16.85 -0.68
C LYS A 118 -19.89 16.33 0.48
N ARG A 119 -20.58 15.92 1.54
CA ARG A 119 -19.99 15.16 2.65
C ARG A 119 -20.66 13.80 2.75
N TRP A 120 -19.85 12.76 2.80
CA TRP A 120 -20.25 11.47 3.36
C TRP A 120 -19.75 11.40 4.81
N ASP A 121 -20.66 11.10 5.74
CA ASP A 121 -20.41 11.05 7.18
C ASP A 121 -20.90 9.71 7.72
N ARG A 122 -19.98 8.90 8.27
CA ARG A 122 -20.33 7.58 8.83
C ARG A 122 -21.31 7.67 10.01
N LEU A 123 -21.19 8.70 10.83
CA LEU A 123 -22.05 8.96 11.98
C LEU A 123 -23.36 9.67 11.59
N LYS A 124 -23.49 10.08 10.32
CA LYS A 124 -24.66 10.81 9.79
C LYS A 124 -25.00 12.09 10.56
N ARG A 125 -23.98 12.76 11.13
CA ARG A 125 -24.16 14.00 11.91
C ARG A 125 -24.02 15.25 11.07
N ARG A 126 -23.30 15.18 9.96
CA ARG A 126 -22.95 16.30 9.08
C ARG A 126 -23.22 15.93 7.61
N SER A 127 -23.59 16.93 6.82
CA SER A 127 -23.95 16.74 5.40
C SER A 127 -23.36 17.81 4.46
N SER A 128 -22.68 18.83 4.99
CA SER A 128 -22.15 19.96 4.22
C SER A 128 -20.61 19.98 4.16
N GLY A 129 -20.07 20.74 3.20
CA GLY A 129 -18.66 21.10 3.10
C GLY A 129 -18.52 22.45 2.40
N ASP A 130 -17.37 23.10 2.54
CA ASP A 130 -17.10 24.39 1.91
C ASP A 130 -16.42 24.25 0.54
N ARG A 131 -16.35 25.36 -0.21
CA ARG A 131 -15.86 25.41 -1.59
C ARG A 131 -14.37 25.06 -1.77
N SER A 132 -13.55 25.03 -0.72
CA SER A 132 -12.14 24.64 -0.85
C SER A 132 -12.00 23.19 -1.36
N HIS A 133 -12.98 22.34 -1.03
CA HIS A 133 -13.06 20.93 -1.43
C HIS A 133 -13.49 20.72 -2.89
N LEU A 134 -13.61 21.79 -3.69
CA LEU A 134 -13.80 21.67 -5.13
C LEU A 134 -12.56 21.10 -5.80
N THR A 135 -11.36 21.27 -5.24
CA THR A 135 -10.11 20.89 -5.91
C THR A 135 -9.38 19.69 -5.29
N HIS A 136 -9.86 19.20 -4.16
CA HIS A 136 -9.30 18.06 -3.44
C HIS A 136 -10.41 17.21 -2.79
N THR A 137 -10.09 15.97 -2.40
CA THR A 137 -10.92 15.15 -1.52
C THR A 137 -10.29 15.11 -0.15
N HIS A 138 -11.04 15.54 0.86
CA HIS A 138 -10.64 15.44 2.26
C HIS A 138 -11.18 14.13 2.84
N ILE A 139 -10.32 13.34 3.49
CA ILE A 139 -10.69 12.09 4.14
C ILE A 139 -10.25 12.17 5.59
N SER A 140 -11.21 12.09 6.51
CA SER A 140 -10.92 11.97 7.94
C SER A 140 -11.07 10.53 8.40
N PHE A 141 -10.18 10.11 9.29
CA PHE A 141 -10.19 8.83 9.97
C PHE A 141 -10.54 9.01 11.44
N PHE A 142 -11.14 7.99 12.04
CA PHE A 142 -11.32 8.01 13.49
C PHE A 142 -9.97 8.07 14.20
N ARG A 143 -9.86 8.93 15.21
CA ARG A 143 -8.58 9.16 15.90
C ARG A 143 -8.08 7.92 16.65
N ASP A 144 -8.95 7.01 17.07
CA ASP A 144 -8.54 5.76 17.72
C ASP A 144 -7.75 4.85 16.78
N ALA A 145 -8.10 4.81 15.49
CA ALA A 145 -7.37 4.08 14.46
C ALA A 145 -5.98 4.69 14.23
N ILE A 146 -5.90 6.02 14.26
CA ILE A 146 -4.64 6.76 14.20
C ILE A 146 -3.75 6.39 15.39
N ARG A 147 -4.27 6.55 16.61
CA ARG A 147 -3.55 6.25 17.85
C ARG A 147 -3.10 4.79 17.94
N ALA A 148 -3.93 3.86 17.47
CA ALA A 148 -3.61 2.44 17.47
C ALA A 148 -2.60 2.04 16.37
N GLY A 149 -2.23 2.96 15.47
CA GLY A 149 -1.32 2.69 14.36
C GLY A 149 -1.86 1.66 13.38
N ARG A 150 -3.19 1.61 13.19
CA ARG A 150 -3.83 0.68 12.25
C ARG A 150 -3.38 0.98 10.82
N ASP A 151 -3.29 -0.07 10.00
CA ASP A 151 -2.99 0.07 8.57
C ASP A 151 -4.20 0.66 7.84
N LEU A 152 -4.02 1.85 7.28
CA LEU A 152 -5.05 2.59 6.54
C LEU A 152 -4.89 2.45 5.03
N THR A 153 -3.87 1.73 4.56
CA THR A 153 -3.60 1.52 3.13
C THR A 153 -4.54 0.55 2.40
N PRO A 154 -5.25 -0.43 3.03
CA PRO A 154 -5.98 -1.46 2.28
C PRO A 154 -6.97 -0.93 1.24
N LEU A 155 -7.79 0.06 1.61
CA LEU A 155 -8.75 0.67 0.68
C LEU A 155 -8.07 1.32 -0.52
N PHE A 156 -6.99 2.05 -0.29
CA PHE A 156 -6.25 2.72 -1.35
C PHE A 156 -5.51 1.71 -2.23
N ARG A 157 -4.99 0.61 -1.66
CA ARG A 157 -4.39 -0.48 -2.44
C ARG A 157 -5.44 -1.14 -3.33
N ARG A 158 -6.64 -1.37 -2.80
CA ARG A 158 -7.78 -1.89 -3.57
C ARG A 158 -8.13 -0.95 -4.72
N TYR A 159 -8.22 0.35 -4.48
CA TYR A 159 -8.43 1.32 -5.55
C TYR A 159 -7.34 1.25 -6.64
N VAL A 160 -6.06 1.30 -6.23
CA VAL A 160 -4.90 1.23 -7.13
C VAL A 160 -4.94 -0.05 -7.97
N ALA A 161 -5.30 -1.18 -7.36
CA ALA A 161 -5.48 -2.46 -8.06
C ALA A 161 -6.66 -2.40 -9.06
N THR A 162 -7.82 -1.89 -8.63
CA THR A 162 -9.03 -1.77 -9.48
C THR A 162 -8.80 -0.91 -10.71
N VAL A 163 -7.97 0.13 -10.62
CA VAL A 163 -7.63 0.99 -11.77
C VAL A 163 -6.48 0.42 -12.62
N GLY A 164 -6.09 -0.84 -12.43
CA GLY A 164 -5.10 -1.53 -13.27
C GLY A 164 -3.64 -1.26 -12.89
N ARG A 165 -3.37 -0.84 -11.65
CA ARG A 165 -2.01 -0.47 -11.19
C ARG A 165 -1.46 -1.41 -10.14
N LEU A 166 -1.61 -2.70 -10.39
CA LEU A 166 -1.27 -3.79 -9.46
C LEU A 166 0.18 -3.72 -8.94
N GLU A 167 1.15 -3.40 -9.79
CA GLU A 167 2.55 -3.26 -9.36
C GLU A 167 2.72 -2.17 -8.29
N ALA A 168 2.07 -1.02 -8.47
CA ALA A 168 2.12 0.07 -7.50
C ALA A 168 1.44 -0.31 -6.18
N ALA A 169 0.41 -1.18 -6.22
CA ALA A 169 -0.24 -1.71 -5.04
C ALA A 169 0.63 -2.70 -4.25
N LEU A 170 1.70 -3.23 -4.84
CA LEU A 170 2.66 -4.14 -4.20
C LEU A 170 3.91 -3.42 -3.66
N PHE A 171 4.15 -2.17 -4.06
CA PHE A 171 5.27 -1.37 -3.56
C PHE A 171 5.11 -1.03 -2.08
N CYS A 172 6.25 -0.99 -1.40
CA CYS A 172 6.32 -0.76 0.04
C CYS A 172 7.67 -0.17 0.47
N ALA A 173 7.68 0.42 1.66
CA ALA A 173 8.85 1.06 2.25
C ALA A 173 9.05 0.63 3.71
N PHE A 174 10.25 0.91 4.23
CA PHE A 174 10.60 0.64 5.61
C PHE A 174 9.56 1.20 6.58
N GLY A 175 9.10 0.36 7.50
CA GLY A 175 8.04 0.67 8.45
C GLY A 175 6.63 0.28 8.00
N ASP A 176 6.41 0.03 6.70
CA ASP A 176 5.14 -0.49 6.20
C ASP A 176 4.83 -1.87 6.81
N LYS A 177 3.54 -2.20 6.89
CA LYS A 177 3.05 -3.48 7.36
C LYS A 177 1.92 -3.99 6.47
N GLY A 178 1.86 -5.31 6.26
CA GLY A 178 0.73 -5.98 5.59
C GLY A 178 1.15 -6.99 4.52
N GLU A 179 0.17 -7.46 3.75
CA GLU A 179 0.35 -8.53 2.75
C GLU A 179 1.30 -8.14 1.61
N HIS A 180 1.36 -6.86 1.26
CA HIS A 180 2.33 -6.32 0.28
C HIS A 180 3.78 -6.42 0.77
N VAL A 181 4.02 -6.30 2.07
CA VAL A 181 5.35 -6.55 2.67
C VAL A 181 5.64 -8.04 2.67
N LYS A 182 4.65 -8.89 3.00
CA LYS A 182 4.83 -10.35 2.90
C LYS A 182 5.19 -10.77 1.48
N TYR A 183 4.57 -10.17 0.46
CA TYR A 183 4.94 -10.41 -0.93
C TYR A 183 6.43 -10.14 -1.17
N LEU A 184 6.93 -8.96 -0.78
CA LEU A 184 8.37 -8.66 -0.87
C LEU A 184 9.22 -9.66 -0.09
N GLN A 185 8.85 -9.96 1.16
CA GLN A 185 9.58 -10.87 2.03
C GLN A 185 9.65 -12.29 1.43
N TYR A 186 8.55 -12.83 0.91
CA TYR A 186 8.52 -14.12 0.22
C TYR A 186 9.41 -14.11 -1.02
N ARG A 187 9.37 -13.05 -1.82
CA ARG A 187 10.23 -12.94 -3.01
C ARG A 187 11.71 -12.95 -2.63
N LEU A 188 12.10 -12.15 -1.65
CA LEU A 188 13.48 -12.08 -1.17
C LEU A 188 13.91 -13.42 -0.55
N HIS A 189 13.08 -14.03 0.29
CA HIS A 189 13.33 -15.34 0.90
C HIS A 189 13.55 -16.41 -0.16
N ASN A 190 12.65 -16.51 -1.14
CA ASN A 190 12.75 -17.49 -2.24
C ASN A 190 13.93 -17.20 -3.17
N LEU A 191 14.42 -15.96 -3.25
CA LEU A 191 15.66 -15.63 -3.94
C LEU A 191 16.91 -15.92 -3.10
N GLY A 192 16.76 -16.38 -1.86
CA GLY A 192 17.84 -16.75 -0.95
C GLY A 192 18.37 -15.60 -0.09
N PHE A 193 17.65 -14.48 0.01
CA PHE A 193 18.02 -13.36 0.88
C PHE A 193 17.32 -13.48 2.23
N ASP A 194 18.08 -13.35 3.32
CA ASP A 194 17.56 -13.48 4.69
C ASP A 194 16.70 -12.29 5.11
N VAL A 195 15.38 -12.49 5.07
CA VAL A 195 14.38 -11.54 5.60
C VAL A 195 14.01 -11.80 7.06
N GLY A 196 14.59 -12.81 7.70
CA GLY A 196 14.10 -13.34 8.98
C GLY A 196 12.75 -14.05 8.81
N THR A 197 11.80 -13.77 9.70
CA THR A 197 10.44 -14.29 9.60
C THR A 197 9.63 -13.50 8.58
N VAL A 198 8.83 -14.19 7.74
CA VAL A 198 7.85 -13.53 6.87
C VAL A 198 6.64 -13.12 7.71
N ASP A 199 6.75 -11.96 8.35
CA ASP A 199 5.79 -11.43 9.33
C ASP A 199 4.93 -10.29 8.77
N GLY A 200 5.21 -9.83 7.55
CA GLY A 200 4.55 -8.69 6.94
C GLY A 200 4.96 -7.36 7.54
N SER A 201 6.08 -7.26 8.27
CA SER A 201 6.64 -6.01 8.79
C SER A 201 7.92 -5.63 8.04
N TYR A 202 7.96 -4.43 7.45
CA TYR A 202 9.13 -3.99 6.70
C TYR A 202 10.17 -3.40 7.66
N GLY A 203 10.84 -4.27 8.40
CA GLY A 203 11.90 -3.93 9.34
C GLY A 203 13.32 -3.96 8.76
N ALA A 204 14.30 -3.89 9.65
CA ALA A 204 15.72 -3.88 9.29
C ALA A 204 16.17 -5.12 8.51
N LYS A 205 15.61 -6.29 8.81
CA LYS A 205 15.90 -7.54 8.09
C LYS A 205 15.41 -7.49 6.64
N THR A 206 14.15 -7.10 6.41
CA THR A 206 13.61 -6.90 5.05
C THR A 206 14.43 -5.88 4.26
N ALA A 207 14.83 -4.76 4.89
CA ALA A 207 15.66 -3.75 4.24
C ALA A 207 17.06 -4.26 3.89
N SER A 208 17.70 -4.98 4.81
CA SER A 208 19.00 -5.60 4.55
C SER A 208 18.93 -6.64 3.43
N ALA A 209 17.87 -7.45 3.38
CA ALA A 209 17.65 -8.42 2.32
C ALA A 209 17.46 -7.75 0.97
N LEU A 210 16.66 -6.67 0.90
CA LEU A 210 16.50 -5.92 -0.34
C LEU A 210 17.81 -5.26 -0.79
N ALA A 211 18.57 -4.67 0.14
CA ALA A 211 19.88 -4.09 -0.16
C ALA A 211 20.85 -5.14 -0.73
N ALA A 212 20.86 -6.35 -0.15
CA ALA A 212 21.64 -7.47 -0.67
C ALA A 212 21.19 -7.89 -2.07
N ALA A 213 19.88 -7.94 -2.33
CA ALA A 213 19.34 -8.27 -3.64
C ALA A 213 19.70 -7.22 -4.71
N VAL A 214 19.59 -5.93 -4.40
CA VAL A 214 20.03 -4.85 -5.29
C VAL A 214 21.51 -5.00 -5.63
N ARG A 215 22.35 -5.21 -4.61
CA ARG A 215 23.79 -5.45 -4.80
C ARG A 215 24.06 -6.70 -5.66
N ALA A 216 23.31 -7.79 -5.47
CA ALA A 216 23.45 -8.99 -6.28
C ALA A 216 23.04 -8.80 -7.75
N HIS A 217 22.07 -7.91 -8.01
CA HIS A 217 21.61 -7.62 -9.36
C HIS A 217 22.60 -6.74 -10.15
N ASN A 218 23.08 -5.63 -9.55
CA ASN A 218 23.85 -4.59 -10.26
C ASN A 218 25.07 -4.03 -9.49
N GLY A 219 25.47 -4.62 -8.36
CA GLY A 219 26.61 -4.17 -7.57
C GLY A 219 26.40 -2.89 -6.76
N ARG A 220 25.26 -2.21 -6.89
CA ARG A 220 25.00 -0.92 -6.24
C ARG A 220 24.72 -1.10 -4.74
N ALA A 221 25.35 -0.25 -3.92
CA ALA A 221 24.99 -0.11 -2.51
C ALA A 221 23.72 0.73 -2.34
N THR A 222 22.84 0.31 -1.43
CA THR A 222 21.60 1.00 -1.07
C THR A 222 21.25 0.70 0.38
N ASP A 223 20.35 1.47 0.99
CA ASP A 223 19.83 1.20 2.34
C ASP A 223 18.70 0.16 2.35
N GLY A 224 18.17 -0.18 1.17
CA GLY A 224 17.09 -1.15 0.98
C GLY A 224 15.78 -0.73 1.64
N LYS A 225 15.57 0.56 1.94
CA LYS A 225 14.38 1.03 2.64
C LYS A 225 13.17 1.28 1.75
N ARG A 226 13.31 1.11 0.44
CA ARG A 226 12.23 1.32 -0.54
C ARG A 226 12.24 0.21 -1.57
N PHE A 227 11.11 -0.47 -1.72
CA PHE A 227 10.83 -1.41 -2.80
C PHE A 227 9.88 -0.75 -3.80
N GLY A 228 10.42 -0.30 -4.94
CA GLY A 228 9.67 0.31 -6.03
C GLY A 228 9.85 -0.43 -7.35
N ALA A 229 9.45 0.22 -8.46
CA ALA A 229 9.47 -0.38 -9.79
C ALA A 229 10.85 -0.90 -10.22
N ALA A 230 11.92 -0.15 -9.93
CA ALA A 230 13.28 -0.57 -10.26
C ALA A 230 13.67 -1.85 -9.49
N GLU A 231 13.42 -1.88 -8.18
CA GLU A 231 13.72 -3.04 -7.36
C GLU A 231 12.87 -4.25 -7.75
N ALA A 232 11.60 -4.06 -8.14
CA ALA A 232 10.76 -5.14 -8.65
C ALA A 232 11.39 -5.80 -9.89
N ILE A 233 11.84 -5.00 -10.86
CA ILE A 233 12.57 -5.49 -12.05
C ILE A 233 13.85 -6.23 -11.64
N TYR A 234 14.60 -5.72 -10.67
CA TYR A 234 15.83 -6.38 -10.20
C TYR A 234 15.52 -7.77 -9.64
N LEU A 235 14.47 -7.89 -8.83
CA LEU A 235 14.02 -9.17 -8.28
C LEU A 235 13.51 -10.11 -9.39
N ASP A 236 12.82 -9.60 -10.42
CA ASP A 236 12.37 -10.41 -11.57
C ASP A 236 13.53 -10.97 -12.37
N VAL A 237 14.57 -10.17 -12.61
CA VAL A 237 15.79 -10.62 -13.30
C VAL A 237 16.53 -11.64 -12.45
N LEU A 238 16.67 -11.41 -11.14
CA LEU A 238 17.29 -12.40 -10.23
C LEU A 238 16.50 -13.70 -10.20
N TRP A 239 15.17 -13.62 -10.20
CA TRP A 239 14.30 -14.79 -10.27
C TRP A 239 14.50 -15.57 -11.55
N SER A 240 14.53 -14.87 -12.69
CA SER A 240 14.73 -15.45 -14.01
C SER A 240 16.11 -16.10 -14.14
N ARG A 241 17.16 -15.49 -13.58
CA ARG A 241 18.50 -16.08 -13.53
C ARG A 241 18.56 -17.34 -12.68
N ARG A 242 17.84 -17.36 -11.55
CA ARG A 242 17.84 -18.47 -10.58
C ARG A 242 16.97 -19.65 -11.01
N TYR A 243 15.81 -19.36 -11.60
CA TYR A 243 14.75 -20.35 -11.85
C TYR A 243 14.36 -20.47 -13.34
N GLY A 244 14.85 -19.59 -14.22
CA GLY A 244 14.53 -19.62 -15.65
C GLY A 244 15.31 -20.64 -16.48
N GLN A 245 16.35 -21.28 -15.92
CA GLN A 245 17.08 -22.37 -16.57
C GLN A 245 16.58 -23.75 -16.11
N GLY A 246 15.28 -24.00 -16.25
CA GLY A 246 14.61 -25.20 -15.78
C GLY A 246 13.77 -25.92 -16.83
N ALA A 247 14.35 -26.29 -17.97
CA ALA A 247 14.03 -27.49 -18.74
C ALA A 247 15.10 -27.68 -19.85
N GLN A 248 16.14 -28.47 -19.58
CA GLN A 248 16.88 -29.09 -20.68
C GLN A 248 15.91 -30.02 -21.41
N GLY A 249 15.74 -29.87 -22.72
CA GLY A 249 14.90 -30.76 -23.52
C GLY A 249 15.31 -32.22 -23.32
N PRO A 250 14.40 -33.19 -23.58
CA PRO A 250 14.73 -34.60 -23.42
C PRO A 250 16.04 -34.91 -24.16
N ALA A 251 16.90 -35.72 -23.53
CA ALA A 251 18.13 -36.18 -24.16
C ALA A 251 17.82 -36.77 -25.55
N GLY A 252 18.63 -36.41 -26.55
CA GLY A 252 18.55 -37.05 -27.87
C GLY A 252 18.66 -38.57 -27.72
N PRO A 253 18.11 -39.35 -28.68
CA PRO A 253 18.11 -40.81 -28.58
C PRO A 253 19.52 -41.34 -28.31
N GLN A 254 19.62 -42.24 -27.33
CA GLN A 254 20.87 -42.88 -26.93
C GLN A 254 21.47 -43.63 -28.13
N GLY A 255 22.76 -43.44 -28.40
CA GLY A 255 23.51 -44.29 -29.32
C GLY A 255 23.51 -45.76 -28.86
N PRO A 256 23.87 -46.72 -29.73
CA PRO A 256 23.84 -48.14 -29.38
C PRO A 256 24.63 -48.44 -28.09
N GLU A 257 24.04 -49.27 -27.23
CA GLU A 257 24.48 -49.53 -25.86
C GLU A 257 25.83 -50.27 -25.81
N GLY A 258 26.80 -49.70 -25.07
CA GLY A 258 27.98 -50.42 -24.59
C GLY A 258 27.67 -51.20 -23.30
N PRO A 259 28.49 -52.18 -22.89
CA PRO A 259 28.16 -53.09 -21.79
C PRO A 259 27.84 -52.35 -20.48
N ALA A 260 26.80 -52.81 -19.79
CA ALA A 260 26.20 -52.15 -18.63
C ALA A 260 27.17 -52.01 -17.44
N GLY A 261 27.33 -50.76 -16.96
CA GLY A 261 27.96 -50.45 -15.67
C GLY A 261 26.96 -50.49 -14.50
N PRO A 262 27.44 -50.51 -13.25
CA PRO A 262 26.56 -50.59 -12.07
C PRO A 262 25.68 -49.35 -11.93
N GLN A 263 24.44 -49.56 -11.48
CA GLN A 263 23.42 -48.51 -11.31
C GLN A 263 23.81 -47.50 -10.22
N GLY A 264 23.79 -46.21 -10.56
CA GLY A 264 24.06 -45.11 -9.63
C GLY A 264 22.91 -44.86 -8.63
N PRO A 265 23.19 -44.18 -7.50
CA PRO A 265 22.19 -43.90 -6.47
C PRO A 265 21.08 -42.96 -6.96
N LYS A 266 19.88 -43.15 -6.40
CA LYS A 266 18.67 -42.35 -6.67
C LYS A 266 18.87 -40.90 -6.22
N GLY A 267 18.53 -39.94 -7.08
CA GLY A 267 18.62 -38.50 -6.77
C GLY A 267 17.54 -38.01 -5.80
N ASP A 268 17.85 -36.92 -5.10
CA ASP A 268 16.97 -36.29 -4.10
C ASP A 268 15.71 -35.66 -4.72
N PRO A 269 14.59 -35.56 -3.97
CA PRO A 269 13.39 -34.86 -4.41
C PRO A 269 13.64 -33.37 -4.70
N GLY A 270 13.02 -32.85 -5.76
CA GLY A 270 13.07 -31.43 -6.11
C GLY A 270 12.37 -30.52 -5.08
N PRO A 271 12.69 -29.22 -5.05
CA PRO A 271 12.11 -28.27 -4.10
C PRO A 271 10.59 -28.08 -4.32
N PRO A 272 9.83 -27.67 -3.29
CA PRO A 272 8.39 -27.38 -3.41
C PRO A 272 8.10 -26.32 -4.48
N GLY A 273 6.95 -26.45 -5.15
CA GLY A 273 6.49 -25.49 -6.16
C GLY A 273 6.33 -24.08 -5.58
N GLY A 274 6.97 -23.09 -6.21
CA GLY A 274 6.95 -21.70 -5.74
C GLY A 274 5.61 -21.00 -5.99
N LEU A 275 5.20 -20.14 -5.05
CA LEU A 275 4.09 -19.19 -5.21
C LEU A 275 4.36 -18.27 -6.41
N THR A 276 3.39 -18.13 -7.31
CA THR A 276 3.46 -17.21 -8.46
C THR A 276 2.89 -15.83 -8.10
N LEU A 277 3.24 -14.81 -8.88
CA LEU A 277 2.59 -13.50 -8.79
C LEU A 277 1.08 -13.62 -9.02
N ALA A 278 0.64 -14.53 -9.89
CA ALA A 278 -0.78 -14.79 -10.12
C ALA A 278 -1.47 -15.40 -8.89
N ASP A 279 -0.81 -16.27 -8.14
CA ASP A 279 -1.36 -16.86 -6.91
C ASP A 279 -1.55 -15.79 -5.83
N VAL A 280 -0.54 -14.93 -5.64
CA VAL A 280 -0.61 -13.84 -4.67
C VAL A 280 -1.61 -12.77 -5.09
N LEU A 281 -1.66 -12.42 -6.38
CA LEU A 281 -2.66 -11.48 -6.91
C LEU A 281 -4.08 -12.05 -6.85
N GLY A 282 -4.23 -13.35 -7.07
CA GLY A 282 -5.50 -14.07 -6.92
C GLY A 282 -5.98 -14.07 -5.47
N GLU A 283 -5.09 -14.37 -4.52
CA GLU A 283 -5.41 -14.36 -3.09
C GLU A 283 -5.70 -12.96 -2.57
N LEU A 284 -4.92 -11.95 -3.00
CA LEU A 284 -5.20 -10.53 -2.70
C LEU A 284 -6.53 -10.08 -3.28
N SER A 285 -6.82 -10.41 -4.54
CA SER A 285 -8.09 -10.05 -5.17
C SER A 285 -9.27 -10.73 -4.47
N ALA A 286 -9.13 -12.00 -4.08
CA ALA A 286 -10.16 -12.73 -3.35
C ALA A 286 -10.43 -12.16 -1.96
N ARG A 287 -9.38 -11.74 -1.23
CA ARG A 287 -9.51 -11.10 0.10
C ARG A 287 -10.04 -9.67 0.04
N LEU A 288 -9.85 -8.98 -1.08
CA LEU A 288 -10.33 -7.61 -1.31
C LEU A 288 -11.76 -7.57 -1.91
N ALA A 289 -12.28 -8.72 -2.36
CA ALA A 289 -13.63 -8.86 -2.92
C ALA A 289 -14.68 -9.38 -1.92
N GLY A 290 -14.27 -9.76 -0.71
CA GLY A 290 -15.16 -10.15 0.41
C GLY A 290 -15.26 -9.06 1.48
#